data_AF-A0A7L1A3Q6-F1
#
_entry.id   AF-A0A7L1A3Q6-F1
#
_cell.length_a   1.000
_cell.length_b   1.000
_cell.length_c   1.000
_cell.angle_alpha   90.00
_cell.angle_beta   90.00
_cell.angle_gamma   90.00
#
_symmetry.space_group_name_H-M   'P 1'
#
loop_
_entity.id
_entity.type
_entity.pdbx_description
1 polymer ?
#
loop_
_entity_poly.entity_id
_entity_poly.type
_entity_poly.pdbx_seq_one_letter_code
_entity_poly.pdbx_strand_id
1 'polypeptide(L)'
;MKKFAYCKVVLATSLVWVLLDMFLLLYFSECNKCDEKKERGLPAGDVPEPIQKPHEGPGEMGKPVVIPKEEQEKMKEMFKINQFNLMASEMIALNRSLPDVRLEGCKTKVYADNLPTTSVVIVFHNEAWSTLLRTVHSVINRSPRHMLEEIVLVDDASERDFLKRPLESYVKKLKVPVHVIRMEQRSGLIRARLKGAAASKGQVITFLDAHCECTVGWLEPLLARIKADRRTVVCPIIDVISDDTFEYMAGSDMTYGGFNWKLNFRWYPVPQREMDRRKGDRTLPVRTPTMAGGLFSIDRDYFQEIGTYDAGMDIWGGENLEISFRIWQCGGTLEIVTCSHVGHVFRKATPYTFPGGTGQIINKNNRRLAEVWMDEFKNFFYIISPG
;
A
#
# COMPACT_ATOMS: atom_id res chain seq x y z
N MET A 1 87.04 1.40 -7.55
CA MET A 1 86.29 0.82 -6.41
C MET A 1 85.09 1.65 -5.92
N LYS A 2 85.07 2.99 -6.02
CA LYS A 2 83.93 3.81 -5.51
C LYS A 2 82.61 3.68 -6.30
N LYS A 3 82.62 3.52 -7.64
CA LYS A 3 81.39 3.41 -8.46
C LYS A 3 80.52 2.19 -8.16
N PHE A 4 81.11 1.07 -7.74
CA PHE A 4 80.37 -0.16 -7.40
C PHE A 4 79.60 -0.05 -6.07
N ALA A 5 80.10 0.75 -5.12
CA ALA A 5 79.42 0.98 -3.85
C ALA A 5 78.15 1.82 -4.05
N TYR A 6 78.21 2.87 -4.88
CA TYR A 6 77.04 3.68 -5.22
C TYR A 6 75.94 2.85 -5.91
N CYS A 7 76.30 1.97 -6.84
CA CYS A 7 75.31 1.11 -7.52
C CYS A 7 74.62 0.15 -6.54
N LYS A 8 75.36 -0.43 -5.59
CA LYS A 8 74.78 -1.27 -4.52
C LYS A 8 73.88 -0.48 -3.57
N VAL A 9 74.26 0.75 -3.22
CA VAL A 9 73.45 1.62 -2.37
C VAL A 9 72.17 2.03 -3.10
N VAL A 10 72.25 2.44 -4.36
CA VAL A 10 71.08 2.79 -5.17
C VAL A 10 70.14 1.60 -5.31
N LEU A 11 70.66 0.43 -5.69
CA LEU A 11 69.84 -0.80 -5.80
C LEU A 11 69.21 -1.20 -4.46
N ALA A 12 69.93 -1.10 -3.35
CA ALA A 12 69.39 -1.39 -2.02
C ALA A 12 68.30 -0.39 -1.63
N THR A 13 68.51 0.91 -1.86
CA THR A 13 67.51 1.94 -1.57
C THR A 13 66.29 1.80 -2.46
N SER A 14 66.46 1.50 -3.76
CA SER A 14 65.34 1.25 -4.67
C SER A 14 64.57 0.00 -4.28
N LEU A 15 65.24 -1.06 -3.83
CA LEU A 15 64.56 -2.27 -3.35
C LEU A 15 63.75 -1.98 -2.07
N VAL A 16 64.29 -1.15 -1.16
CA VAL A 16 63.56 -0.71 0.04
C VAL A 16 62.32 0.10 -0.35
N TRP A 17 62.44 1.05 -1.28
CA TRP A 17 61.29 1.81 -1.76
C TRP A 17 60.25 0.95 -2.47
N VAL A 18 60.67 -0.02 -3.28
CA VAL A 18 59.74 -0.98 -3.93
C VAL A 18 59.03 -1.85 -2.90
N LEU A 19 59.73 -2.32 -1.86
CA LEU A 19 59.11 -3.10 -0.78
C LEU A 19 58.18 -2.25 0.08
N LEU A 20 58.51 -0.98 0.31
CA LEU A 20 57.69 -0.04 1.06
C LEU A 20 56.44 0.37 0.26
N ASP A 21 56.56 0.56 -1.05
CA ASP A 21 55.43 0.75 -1.96
C ASP A 21 54.59 -0.51 -2.08
N MET A 22 55.18 -1.70 -2.15
CA MET A 22 54.42 -2.97 -2.10
C MET A 22 53.72 -3.13 -0.76
N PHE A 23 54.34 -2.75 0.35
CA PHE A 23 53.73 -2.80 1.68
C PHE A 23 52.61 -1.77 1.82
N LEU A 24 52.79 -0.55 1.31
CA LEU A 24 51.73 0.46 1.25
C LEU A 24 50.60 0.01 0.32
N LEU A 25 50.91 -0.53 -0.85
CA LEU A 25 49.92 -1.10 -1.77
C LEU A 25 49.21 -2.28 -1.14
N LEU A 26 49.88 -3.18 -0.40
CA LEU A 26 49.22 -4.27 0.32
C LEU A 26 48.41 -3.74 1.51
N TYR A 27 48.91 -2.76 2.26
CA TYR A 27 48.21 -2.13 3.39
C TYR A 27 46.97 -1.35 2.95
N PHE A 28 47.02 -0.68 1.80
CA PHE A 28 45.90 0.04 1.21
C PHE A 28 45.04 -0.83 0.26
N SER A 29 45.57 -1.92 -0.29
CA SER A 29 44.84 -2.95 -1.06
C SER A 29 44.18 -3.98 -0.14
N GLU A 30 44.61 -4.08 1.12
CA GLU A 30 43.86 -4.71 2.22
C GLU A 30 42.69 -3.83 2.69
N CYS A 31 42.22 -2.91 1.85
CA CYS A 31 40.79 -2.59 1.77
C CYS A 31 39.99 -3.78 1.17
N ASN A 32 40.28 -5.00 1.63
CA ASN A 32 39.45 -6.19 1.50
C ASN A 32 38.45 -6.31 2.67
N LYS A 33 38.33 -5.23 3.45
CA LYS A 33 37.05 -4.77 3.97
C LYS A 33 36.63 -3.56 3.13
N CYS A 34 36.22 -3.82 1.89
CA CYS A 34 35.06 -3.08 1.41
C CYS A 34 34.05 -3.16 2.54
N ASP A 35 33.63 -2.00 3.05
CA ASP A 35 32.48 -1.88 3.90
C ASP A 35 31.36 -2.74 3.29
N GLU A 36 31.22 -3.98 3.77
CA GLU A 36 29.96 -4.35 4.36
C GLU A 36 29.72 -3.31 5.47
N LYS A 37 29.28 -2.12 5.05
CA LYS A 37 27.99 -1.69 5.55
C LYS A 37 27.13 -2.92 5.31
N LYS A 38 27.07 -3.80 6.32
CA LYS A 38 25.79 -4.34 6.74
C LYS A 38 24.91 -3.12 6.68
N GLU A 39 24.17 -2.97 5.58
CA GLU A 39 22.93 -2.22 5.61
C GLU A 39 22.32 -2.75 6.90
N ARG A 40 22.29 -1.91 7.93
CA ARG A 40 21.74 -2.28 9.23
C ARG A 40 20.24 -2.29 9.04
N GLY A 41 19.77 -3.04 8.05
CA GLY A 41 18.39 -3.08 7.70
C GLY A 41 17.65 -3.60 8.90
N LEU A 42 16.65 -2.85 9.29
CA LEU A 42 15.73 -3.26 10.31
C LEU A 42 15.01 -4.53 9.79
N PRO A 43 14.89 -5.60 10.59
CA PRO A 43 13.87 -6.59 10.32
C PRO A 43 12.52 -5.85 10.20
N ALA A 44 11.66 -6.29 9.28
CA ALA A 44 10.31 -5.76 9.16
C ALA A 44 9.53 -6.02 10.47
N GLY A 45 9.58 -5.06 11.40
CA GLY A 45 9.11 -5.26 12.77
C GLY A 45 9.80 -4.46 13.88
N ASP A 46 10.90 -3.73 13.66
CA ASP A 46 11.56 -2.91 14.72
C ASP A 46 10.81 -1.60 15.04
N VAL A 47 9.49 -1.71 15.23
CA VAL A 47 8.79 -0.83 16.16
C VAL A 47 9.22 -1.33 17.54
N PRO A 48 9.78 -0.49 18.44
CA PRO A 48 10.05 -0.95 19.80
C PRO A 48 8.72 -1.46 20.35
N GLU A 49 8.60 -2.78 20.58
CA GLU A 49 7.44 -3.36 21.23
C GLU A 49 7.24 -2.56 22.52
N PRO A 50 6.18 -1.73 22.64
CA PRO A 50 5.69 -1.57 23.99
C PRO A 50 5.28 -3.00 24.37
N ILE A 51 5.80 -3.51 25.49
CA ILE A 51 5.27 -4.70 26.14
C ILE A 51 3.80 -4.38 26.47
N GLN A 52 2.93 -4.45 25.46
CA GLN A 52 1.49 -4.37 25.59
C GLN A 52 1.12 -5.77 26.00
N LYS A 53 0.84 -5.93 27.31
CA LYS A 53 0.06 -7.06 27.78
C LYS A 53 -1.06 -7.32 26.77
N PRO A 54 -1.32 -8.58 26.37
CA PRO A 54 -2.37 -8.86 25.40
C PRO A 54 -3.63 -8.11 25.82
N HIS A 55 -4.10 -7.21 24.95
CA HIS A 55 -5.30 -6.45 25.21
C HIS A 55 -6.46 -7.44 25.18
N GLU A 56 -6.90 -7.93 26.33
CA GLU A 56 -8.10 -8.77 26.38
C GLU A 56 -9.31 -7.94 25.95
N GLY A 57 -9.97 -8.37 24.87
CA GLY A 57 -11.14 -7.67 24.35
C GLY A 57 -11.72 -8.29 23.08
N PRO A 58 -12.94 -7.88 22.68
CA PRO A 58 -13.55 -8.33 21.44
C PRO A 58 -12.66 -8.03 20.23
N GLY A 59 -12.47 -9.03 19.36
CA GLY A 59 -11.77 -8.88 18.10
C GLY A 59 -10.25 -8.79 18.18
N GLU A 60 -9.66 -8.97 19.36
CA GLU A 60 -8.20 -9.02 19.54
C GLU A 60 -7.59 -10.20 18.77
N MET A 61 -6.38 -10.01 18.23
CA MET A 61 -5.72 -10.96 17.32
C MET A 61 -6.59 -11.28 16.10
N GLY A 62 -7.42 -10.34 15.66
CA GLY A 62 -8.30 -10.51 14.49
C GLY A 62 -9.40 -11.56 14.66
N LYS A 63 -9.72 -11.99 15.89
CA LYS A 63 -10.76 -13.00 16.15
C LYS A 63 -12.17 -12.49 15.79
N PRO A 64 -13.14 -13.38 15.48
CA PRO A 64 -14.51 -12.97 15.24
C PRO A 64 -15.16 -12.40 16.52
N VAL A 65 -15.93 -11.33 16.37
CA VAL A 65 -16.80 -10.79 17.42
C VAL A 65 -18.18 -11.43 17.31
N VAL A 66 -18.66 -11.98 18.41
CA VAL A 66 -19.99 -12.60 18.51
C VAL A 66 -20.92 -11.62 19.21
N ILE A 67 -21.99 -11.21 18.52
CA ILE A 67 -23.01 -10.34 19.08
C ILE A 67 -24.03 -11.17 19.88
N PRO A 68 -24.35 -10.80 21.13
CA PRO A 68 -25.36 -11.48 21.94
C PRO A 68 -26.71 -11.58 21.23
N LYS A 69 -27.46 -12.66 21.47
CA LYS A 69 -28.74 -12.91 20.80
C LYS A 69 -29.76 -11.78 21.03
N GLU A 70 -29.75 -11.17 22.20
CA GLU A 70 -30.64 -10.05 22.53
C GLU A 70 -30.38 -8.79 21.68
N GLU A 71 -29.17 -8.60 21.18
CA GLU A 71 -28.78 -7.41 20.41
C GLU A 71 -28.82 -7.61 18.89
N GLN A 72 -29.21 -8.80 18.42
CA GLN A 72 -29.18 -9.16 16.99
C GLN A 72 -30.07 -8.25 16.12
N GLU A 73 -31.25 -7.86 16.60
CA GLU A 73 -32.13 -6.96 15.83
C GLU A 73 -31.54 -5.54 15.74
N LYS A 74 -30.97 -5.03 16.83
CA LYS A 74 -30.27 -3.74 16.83
C LYS A 74 -29.03 -3.77 15.92
N MET A 75 -28.28 -4.88 15.93
CA MET A 75 -27.15 -5.10 15.04
C MET A 75 -27.59 -5.02 13.56
N LYS A 76 -28.69 -5.68 13.17
CA LYS A 76 -29.21 -5.64 11.79
C LYS A 76 -29.58 -4.23 11.35
N GLU A 77 -30.17 -3.42 12.23
CA GLU A 77 -30.47 -2.01 11.92
C GLU A 77 -29.20 -1.19 11.77
N MET A 78 -28.22 -1.38 12.66
CA MET A 78 -26.92 -0.71 12.55
C MET A 78 -26.12 -1.14 11.30
N PHE A 79 -26.28 -2.40 10.85
CA PHE A 79 -25.64 -2.92 9.65
C PHE A 79 -26.03 -2.11 8.40
N LYS A 80 -27.29 -1.68 8.30
CA LYS A 80 -27.80 -0.95 7.13
C LYS A 80 -27.10 0.40 6.90
N ILE A 81 -26.56 1.02 7.95
CA ILE A 81 -25.95 2.36 7.90
C ILE A 81 -24.69 2.36 7.04
N ASN A 82 -23.78 1.41 7.28
CA ASN A 82 -22.47 1.36 6.64
C ASN A 82 -22.25 0.08 5.80
N GLN A 83 -23.24 -0.83 5.76
CA GLN A 83 -23.19 -2.13 5.07
C GLN A 83 -22.10 -3.07 5.61
N PHE A 84 -21.87 -3.01 6.92
CA PHE A 84 -21.09 -3.93 7.75
C PHE A 84 -21.57 -3.83 9.22
N ASN A 85 -21.20 -4.78 10.06
CA ASN A 85 -21.59 -4.86 11.46
C ASN A 85 -20.91 -3.75 12.30
N LEU A 86 -21.55 -2.59 12.32
CA LEU A 86 -21.08 -1.41 13.04
C LEU A 86 -20.98 -1.68 14.55
N MET A 87 -21.89 -2.47 15.12
CA MET A 87 -21.87 -2.83 16.53
C MET A 87 -20.61 -3.64 16.89
N ALA A 88 -20.28 -4.66 16.09
CA ALA A 88 -19.03 -5.40 16.26
C ALA A 88 -17.82 -4.46 16.15
N SER A 89 -17.80 -3.57 15.16
CA SER A 89 -16.72 -2.59 15.03
C SER A 89 -16.60 -1.68 16.26
N GLU A 90 -17.70 -1.19 16.83
CA GLU A 90 -17.64 -0.30 18.00
C GLU A 90 -17.16 -1.00 19.28
N MET A 91 -17.35 -2.32 19.40
CA MET A 91 -16.83 -3.13 20.52
C MET A 91 -15.31 -3.36 20.44
N ILE A 92 -14.73 -3.23 19.25
CA ILE A 92 -13.34 -3.55 18.99
C ILE A 92 -12.45 -2.32 19.19
N ALA A 93 -11.34 -2.49 19.91
CA ALA A 93 -10.35 -1.45 20.14
C ALA A 93 -9.83 -0.85 18.81
N LEU A 94 -9.60 0.47 18.78
CA LEU A 94 -9.02 1.14 17.60
C LEU A 94 -7.57 0.68 17.31
N ASN A 95 -6.90 0.14 18.33
CA ASN A 95 -5.53 -0.35 18.29
C ASN A 95 -5.43 -1.87 18.53
N ARG A 96 -6.49 -2.64 18.22
CA ARG A 96 -6.47 -4.11 18.36
C ARG A 96 -5.25 -4.74 17.68
N SER A 97 -4.72 -5.82 18.23
CA SER A 97 -3.67 -6.60 17.56
C SER A 97 -4.23 -7.47 16.42
N LEU A 98 -3.35 -7.85 15.49
CA LEU A 98 -3.66 -8.72 14.35
C LEU A 98 -2.64 -9.87 14.29
N PRO A 99 -3.01 -11.02 13.73
CA PRO A 99 -2.06 -12.11 13.51
C PRO A 99 -1.03 -11.72 12.45
N ASP A 100 0.20 -12.24 12.58
CA ASP A 100 1.21 -12.12 11.52
C ASP A 100 0.96 -13.19 10.44
N VAL A 101 0.21 -12.79 9.41
CA VAL A 101 -0.22 -13.64 8.29
C VAL A 101 0.82 -13.76 7.18
N ARG A 102 1.97 -13.08 7.31
CA ARG A 102 3.03 -13.11 6.29
C ARG A 102 3.59 -14.53 6.14
N LEU A 103 4.04 -14.86 4.93
CA LEU A 103 4.83 -16.05 4.68
C LEU A 103 6.09 -16.09 5.56
N GLU A 104 6.54 -17.26 6.00
CA GLU A 104 7.73 -17.40 6.86
C GLU A 104 8.97 -16.71 6.27
N GLY A 105 9.17 -16.84 4.96
CA GLY A 105 10.29 -16.16 4.27
C GLY A 105 10.18 -14.64 4.21
N CYS A 106 9.00 -14.05 4.45
CA CYS A 106 8.81 -12.61 4.55
C CYS A 106 9.17 -12.06 5.94
N LYS A 107 9.01 -12.87 6.99
CA LYS A 107 9.27 -12.46 8.39
C LYS A 107 10.76 -12.20 8.65
N THR A 108 11.64 -12.85 7.90
CA THR A 108 13.09 -12.71 7.99
C THR A 108 13.68 -11.77 6.95
N LYS A 109 12.85 -11.15 6.09
CA LYS A 109 13.34 -10.16 5.11
C LYS A 109 13.77 -8.88 5.81
N VAL A 110 14.89 -8.37 5.33
CA VAL A 110 15.50 -7.13 5.78
C VAL A 110 15.46 -6.14 4.63
N TYR A 111 15.08 -4.90 4.93
CA TYR A 111 14.97 -3.81 3.95
C TYR A 111 15.96 -2.70 4.30
N ALA A 112 16.44 -1.97 3.30
CA ALA A 112 17.39 -0.87 3.50
C ALA A 112 16.77 0.27 4.33
N ASP A 113 17.53 0.90 5.23
CA ASP A 113 17.01 1.92 6.15
C ASP A 113 16.55 3.21 5.47
N ASN A 114 17.15 3.54 4.32
CA ASN A 114 16.84 4.77 3.57
C ASN A 114 15.73 4.53 2.53
N LEU A 115 14.59 3.97 2.95
CA LEU A 115 13.39 3.90 2.10
C LEU A 115 12.78 5.30 1.91
N PRO A 116 12.10 5.57 0.78
CA PRO A 116 11.43 6.85 0.56
C PRO A 116 10.33 7.08 1.59
N THR A 117 10.04 8.35 1.93
CA THR A 117 8.89 8.66 2.79
C THR A 117 7.58 8.54 2.03
N THR A 118 6.49 8.20 2.73
CA THR A 118 5.14 8.11 2.17
C THR A 118 4.15 9.05 2.85
N SER A 119 3.28 9.66 2.04
CA SER A 119 2.02 10.25 2.50
C SER A 119 0.90 9.23 2.31
N VAL A 120 0.21 8.86 3.38
CA VAL A 120 -0.93 7.93 3.30
C VAL A 120 -2.21 8.72 3.07
N VAL A 121 -2.85 8.52 1.92
CA VAL A 121 -4.10 9.19 1.53
C VAL A 121 -5.27 8.27 1.78
N ILE A 122 -6.20 8.71 2.63
CA ILE A 122 -7.43 7.99 2.97
C ILE A 122 -8.63 8.85 2.58
N VAL A 123 -9.39 8.41 1.59
CA VAL A 123 -10.64 9.07 1.20
C VAL A 123 -11.78 8.45 2.00
N PHE A 124 -12.69 9.30 2.50
CA PHE A 124 -13.89 8.83 3.20
C PHE A 124 -15.11 9.68 2.86
N HIS A 125 -16.28 9.05 2.93
CA HIS A 125 -17.59 9.69 2.85
C HIS A 125 -18.55 8.95 3.77
N ASN A 126 -19.09 9.62 4.79
CA ASN A 126 -20.04 9.04 5.76
C ASN A 126 -19.56 7.74 6.46
N GLU A 127 -18.25 7.56 6.55
CA GLU A 127 -17.64 6.37 7.15
C GLU A 127 -17.93 6.28 8.66
N ALA A 128 -17.94 5.07 9.21
CA ALA A 128 -18.05 4.90 10.65
C ALA A 128 -16.81 5.42 11.38
N TRP A 129 -17.00 6.06 12.53
CA TRP A 129 -15.91 6.57 13.37
C TRP A 129 -14.92 5.47 13.76
N SER A 130 -15.43 4.29 14.13
CA SER A 130 -14.63 3.16 14.58
C SER A 130 -13.72 2.62 13.48
N THR A 131 -14.23 2.42 12.26
CA THR A 131 -13.45 1.90 11.13
C THR A 131 -12.44 2.93 10.59
N LEU A 132 -12.87 4.19 10.43
CA LEU A 132 -11.99 5.28 9.97
C LEU A 132 -10.79 5.43 10.91
N LEU A 133 -11.03 5.55 12.22
CA LEU A 133 -9.94 5.71 13.17
C LEU A 133 -9.13 4.44 13.37
N ARG A 134 -9.73 3.24 13.29
CA ARG A 134 -8.94 1.99 13.32
C ARG A 134 -7.98 1.90 12.14
N THR A 135 -8.40 2.37 10.97
CA THR A 135 -7.51 2.51 9.80
C THR A 135 -6.34 3.43 10.13
N VAL A 136 -6.62 4.65 10.60
CA VAL A 136 -5.59 5.65 10.97
C VAL A 136 -4.64 5.11 12.03
N HIS A 137 -5.16 4.49 13.10
CA HIS A 137 -4.34 3.90 14.15
C HIS A 137 -3.51 2.72 13.65
N SER A 138 -4.05 1.87 12.77
CA SER A 138 -3.29 0.75 12.21
C SER A 138 -2.08 1.23 11.39
N VAL A 139 -2.25 2.31 10.61
CA VAL A 139 -1.16 2.95 9.87
C VAL A 139 -0.12 3.51 10.83
N ILE A 140 -0.54 4.28 11.85
CA ILE A 140 0.39 4.89 12.82
C ILE A 140 1.16 3.83 13.61
N ASN A 141 0.48 2.78 14.06
CA ASN A 141 1.05 1.78 14.96
C ASN A 141 1.98 0.79 14.26
N ARG A 142 1.81 0.57 12.95
CA ARG A 142 2.51 -0.49 12.20
C ARG A 142 3.33 0.03 11.01
N SER A 143 3.57 1.33 10.96
CA SER A 143 4.49 1.94 9.99
C SER A 143 5.70 2.51 10.72
N PRO A 144 6.94 2.28 10.25
CA PRO A 144 8.11 2.92 10.82
C PRO A 144 7.98 4.45 10.78
N ARG A 145 8.18 5.11 11.94
CA ARG A 145 7.89 6.56 12.10
C ARG A 145 8.64 7.45 11.11
N HIS A 146 9.85 7.06 10.72
CA HIS A 146 10.69 7.82 9.78
C HIS A 146 10.25 7.67 8.31
N MET A 147 9.47 6.64 7.98
CA MET A 147 8.92 6.44 6.63
C MET A 147 7.55 7.10 6.46
N LEU A 148 6.77 7.24 7.54
CA LEU A 148 5.45 7.86 7.51
C LEU A 148 5.56 9.38 7.67
N GLU A 149 5.47 10.10 6.55
CA GLU A 149 5.53 11.57 6.52
C GLU A 149 4.28 12.19 7.17
N GLU A 150 3.11 11.80 6.66
CA GLU A 150 1.82 12.31 7.09
C GLU A 150 0.68 11.35 6.68
N ILE A 151 -0.50 11.56 7.27
CA ILE A 151 -1.76 10.95 6.83
C ILE A 151 -2.68 12.06 6.35
N VAL A 152 -3.17 11.96 5.12
CA VAL A 152 -4.10 12.90 4.50
C VAL A 152 -5.48 12.26 4.42
N LEU A 153 -6.38 12.68 5.31
CA LEU A 153 -7.78 12.29 5.31
C LEU A 153 -8.56 13.23 4.38
N VAL A 154 -9.15 12.72 3.31
CA VAL A 154 -9.96 13.51 2.38
C VAL A 154 -11.42 13.18 2.58
N ASP A 155 -12.17 14.16 3.08
CA ASP A 155 -13.61 14.09 3.27
C ASP A 155 -14.34 14.49 1.97
N ASP A 156 -14.94 13.52 1.28
CA ASP A 156 -15.76 13.74 0.09
C ASP A 156 -17.19 14.18 0.47
N ALA A 157 -17.30 15.30 1.20
CA ALA A 157 -18.54 15.91 1.66
C ALA A 157 -19.43 15.00 2.54
N SER A 158 -18.89 14.50 3.64
CA SER A 158 -19.65 13.75 4.65
C SER A 158 -20.67 14.62 5.39
N GLU A 159 -21.82 14.03 5.69
CA GLU A 159 -22.95 14.68 6.35
C GLU A 159 -22.89 14.52 7.88
N ARG A 160 -22.32 13.41 8.36
CA ARG A 160 -22.32 13.02 9.79
C ARG A 160 -21.47 13.97 10.64
N ASP A 161 -22.04 14.56 11.68
CA ASP A 161 -21.40 15.63 12.46
C ASP A 161 -20.10 15.20 13.18
N PHE A 162 -20.01 13.94 13.61
CA PHE A 162 -18.80 13.42 14.24
C PHE A 162 -17.60 13.43 13.28
N LEU A 163 -17.82 13.39 11.96
CA LEU A 163 -16.75 13.46 10.96
C LEU A 163 -16.23 14.88 10.75
N LYS A 164 -16.89 15.92 11.28
CA LYS A 164 -16.54 17.33 11.09
C LYS A 164 -15.50 17.78 12.14
N ARG A 165 -15.82 18.82 12.93
CA ARG A 165 -14.93 19.35 13.98
C ARG A 165 -14.46 18.30 15.00
N PRO A 166 -15.27 17.29 15.41
CA PRO A 166 -14.80 16.27 16.35
C PRO A 166 -13.64 15.44 15.80
N LEU A 167 -13.70 15.04 14.53
CA LEU A 167 -12.61 14.34 13.85
C LEU A 167 -11.34 15.19 13.82
N GLU A 168 -11.43 16.44 13.38
CA GLU A 168 -10.28 17.37 13.33
C GLU A 168 -9.65 17.56 14.71
N SER A 169 -10.47 17.66 15.75
CA SER A 169 -10.00 17.81 17.14
C SER A 169 -9.34 16.54 17.67
N TYR A 170 -9.79 15.37 17.24
CA TYR A 170 -9.21 14.09 17.59
C TYR A 170 -7.84 13.90 16.92
N VAL A 171 -7.79 14.04 15.59
CA VAL A 171 -6.58 13.71 14.81
C VAL A 171 -5.41 14.65 15.08
N LYS A 172 -5.68 15.91 15.46
CA LYS A 172 -4.65 16.88 15.90
C LYS A 172 -3.82 16.42 17.11
N LYS A 173 -4.32 15.46 17.90
CA LYS A 173 -3.65 14.95 19.10
C LYS A 173 -2.77 13.71 18.82
N LEU A 174 -2.77 13.21 17.58
CA LEU A 174 -2.03 12.01 17.21
C LEU A 174 -0.53 12.31 17.07
N LYS A 175 0.30 11.27 17.22
CA LYS A 175 1.78 11.37 17.20
C LYS A 175 2.37 11.64 15.80
N VAL A 176 1.56 11.44 14.77
CA VAL A 176 1.90 11.63 13.36
C VAL A 176 1.05 12.79 12.84
N PRO A 177 1.58 13.67 11.98
CA PRO A 177 0.78 14.68 11.32
C PRO A 177 -0.39 14.05 10.55
N VAL A 178 -1.61 14.34 10.99
CA VAL A 178 -2.83 13.91 10.30
C VAL A 178 -3.62 15.15 9.91
N HIS A 179 -3.86 15.30 8.61
CA HIS A 179 -4.54 16.44 8.03
C HIS A 179 -5.89 16.02 7.47
N VAL A 180 -6.93 16.83 7.72
CA VAL A 180 -8.25 16.62 7.13
C VAL A 180 -8.49 17.66 6.05
N ILE A 181 -8.72 17.20 4.82
CA ILE A 181 -9.08 18.02 3.66
C ILE A 181 -10.58 17.86 3.44
N ARG A 182 -11.31 18.97 3.40
CA ARG A 182 -12.75 18.99 3.12
C ARG A 182 -13.00 19.29 1.66
N MET A 183 -13.83 18.49 1.01
CA MET A 183 -14.40 18.83 -0.30
C MET A 183 -15.69 19.64 -0.12
N GLU A 184 -15.89 20.67 -0.93
CA GLU A 184 -17.07 21.53 -0.88
C GLU A 184 -18.36 20.80 -1.29
N GLN A 185 -18.22 19.85 -2.22
CA GLN A 185 -19.31 19.04 -2.73
C GLN A 185 -18.85 17.60 -2.95
N ARG A 186 -19.82 16.68 -2.91
CA ARG A 186 -19.58 15.25 -3.17
C ARG A 186 -19.17 15.04 -4.62
N SER A 187 -17.89 14.75 -4.82
CA SER A 187 -17.23 14.71 -6.12
C SER A 187 -16.77 13.32 -6.52
N GLY A 188 -16.75 12.36 -5.59
CA GLY A 188 -16.37 10.98 -5.84
C GLY A 188 -14.98 10.59 -5.35
N LEU A 189 -14.74 9.28 -5.25
CA LEU A 189 -13.47 8.68 -4.87
C LEU A 189 -12.33 9.21 -5.74
N ILE A 190 -12.53 9.26 -7.06
CA ILE A 190 -11.48 9.62 -8.03
C ILE A 190 -10.98 11.05 -7.77
N ARG A 191 -11.91 12.03 -7.71
CA ARG A 191 -11.56 13.44 -7.48
C ARG A 191 -11.03 13.67 -6.07
N ALA A 192 -11.55 12.96 -5.07
CA ALA A 192 -11.04 13.02 -3.71
C ALA A 192 -9.59 12.48 -3.62
N ARG A 193 -9.27 11.39 -4.30
CA ARG A 193 -7.89 10.87 -4.39
C ARG A 193 -6.96 11.86 -5.08
N LEU A 194 -7.39 12.49 -6.17
CA LEU A 194 -6.62 13.54 -6.84
C LEU A 194 -6.34 14.71 -5.89
N LYS A 195 -7.33 15.14 -5.10
CA LYS A 195 -7.16 16.21 -4.10
C LYS A 195 -6.17 15.82 -3.00
N GLY A 196 -6.24 14.59 -2.50
CA GLY A 196 -5.31 14.06 -1.50
C GLY A 196 -3.88 13.92 -2.05
N ALA A 197 -3.74 13.38 -3.26
CA ALA A 197 -2.46 13.25 -3.95
C ALA A 197 -1.78 14.61 -4.18
N ALA A 198 -2.55 15.62 -4.62
CA ALA A 198 -2.04 16.98 -4.83
C ALA A 198 -1.56 17.65 -3.52
N ALA A 199 -2.10 17.25 -2.37
CA ALA A 199 -1.71 17.78 -1.06
C ALA A 199 -0.58 16.98 -0.37
N SER A 200 -0.16 15.86 -0.95
CA SER A 200 0.79 14.93 -0.35
C SER A 200 2.25 15.39 -0.49
N LYS A 201 3.01 15.33 0.60
CA LYS A 201 4.41 15.79 0.69
C LYS A 201 5.45 14.67 0.60
N GLY A 202 5.07 13.43 0.91
CA GLY A 202 5.92 12.25 0.82
C GLY A 202 6.40 12.00 -0.61
N GLN A 203 7.54 11.31 -0.73
CA GLN A 203 8.08 10.88 -2.02
C GLN A 203 7.18 9.83 -2.70
N VAL A 204 6.52 9.01 -1.88
CA VAL A 204 5.52 8.03 -2.30
C VAL A 204 4.14 8.47 -1.81
N ILE A 205 3.11 8.18 -2.60
CA ILE A 205 1.71 8.26 -2.17
C ILE A 205 1.21 6.83 -1.95
N THR A 206 0.69 6.55 -0.75
CA THR A 206 0.04 5.28 -0.43
C THR A 206 -1.45 5.51 -0.24
N PHE A 207 -2.28 4.99 -1.14
CA PHE A 207 -3.74 5.07 -1.02
C PHE A 207 -4.25 3.89 -0.18
N LEU A 208 -5.14 4.20 0.77
CA LEU A 208 -5.92 3.22 1.52
C LEU A 208 -7.39 3.65 1.56
N ASP A 209 -8.28 2.66 1.64
CA ASP A 209 -9.69 2.92 1.93
C ASP A 209 -9.90 3.13 3.44
N ALA A 210 -11.00 3.77 3.83
CA ALA A 210 -11.25 4.21 5.21
C ALA A 210 -11.67 3.08 6.19
N HIS A 211 -11.62 1.83 5.76
CA HIS A 211 -12.02 0.65 6.52
C HIS A 211 -11.02 -0.48 6.27
N CYS A 212 -9.76 -0.14 6.50
CA CYS A 212 -8.61 -1.02 6.35
C CYS A 212 -7.90 -1.23 7.68
N GLU A 213 -7.13 -2.31 7.79
CA GLU A 213 -6.21 -2.52 8.91
C GLU A 213 -4.88 -3.04 8.40
N CYS A 214 -3.83 -2.24 8.54
CA CYS A 214 -2.47 -2.61 8.15
C CYS A 214 -1.91 -3.68 9.10
N THR A 215 -1.11 -4.62 8.58
CA THR A 215 -0.38 -5.62 9.38
C THR A 215 1.04 -5.16 9.70
N VAL A 216 1.75 -5.90 10.57
CA VAL A 216 3.16 -5.64 10.86
C VAL A 216 4.01 -5.87 9.61
N GLY A 217 4.90 -4.94 9.29
CA GLY A 217 5.79 -5.05 8.14
C GLY A 217 5.11 -4.84 6.79
N TRP A 218 3.94 -4.17 6.76
CA TRP A 218 3.19 -3.94 5.53
C TRP A 218 3.83 -2.89 4.62
N LEU A 219 4.57 -1.91 5.16
CA LEU A 219 4.95 -0.72 4.41
C LEU A 219 6.31 -0.85 3.72
N GLU A 220 7.30 -1.39 4.44
CA GLU A 220 8.68 -1.55 4.01
C GLU A 220 8.80 -2.32 2.69
N PRO A 221 8.09 -3.46 2.49
CA PRO A 221 8.13 -4.18 1.23
C PRO A 221 7.62 -3.34 0.05
N LEU A 222 6.60 -2.51 0.26
CA LEU A 222 6.04 -1.65 -0.80
C LEU A 222 7.04 -0.57 -1.20
N LEU A 223 7.59 0.15 -0.23
CA LEU A 223 8.52 1.25 -0.46
C LEU A 223 9.86 0.76 -1.04
N ALA A 224 10.32 -0.43 -0.63
CA ALA A 224 11.52 -1.04 -1.19
C ALA A 224 11.39 -1.34 -2.70
N ARG A 225 10.20 -1.74 -3.16
CA ARG A 225 9.96 -1.98 -4.60
C ARG A 225 9.96 -0.69 -5.40
N ILE A 226 9.28 0.35 -4.92
CA ILE A 226 9.26 1.66 -5.57
C ILE A 226 10.67 2.28 -5.61
N LYS A 227 11.45 2.11 -4.54
CA LYS A 227 12.84 2.58 -4.51
C LYS A 227 13.71 1.89 -5.56
N ALA A 228 13.50 0.59 -5.80
CA ALA A 228 14.26 -0.16 -6.79
C ALA A 228 13.93 0.31 -8.23
N ASP A 229 12.68 0.64 -8.50
CA ASP A 229 12.24 1.25 -9.74
C ASP A 229 11.02 2.15 -9.50
N ARG A 230 11.21 3.47 -9.65
CA ARG A 230 10.15 4.47 -9.43
C ARG A 230 8.92 4.29 -10.31
N ARG A 231 9.05 3.58 -11.44
CA ARG A 231 7.95 3.28 -12.37
C ARG A 231 7.17 2.02 -11.99
N THR A 232 7.54 1.37 -10.88
CA THR A 232 6.80 0.24 -10.34
C THR A 232 5.73 0.72 -9.37
N VAL A 233 4.47 0.41 -9.69
CA VAL A 233 3.30 0.62 -8.84
C VAL A 233 3.02 -0.67 -8.09
N VAL A 234 2.80 -0.57 -6.78
CA VAL A 234 2.71 -1.75 -5.92
C VAL A 234 1.43 -1.80 -5.10
N CYS A 235 0.85 -2.99 -5.02
CA CYS A 235 -0.31 -3.30 -4.18
C CYS A 235 0.11 -4.26 -3.06
N PRO A 236 -0.45 -4.14 -1.85
CA PRO A 236 -0.38 -5.20 -0.86
C PRO A 236 -1.26 -6.39 -1.29
N ILE A 237 -1.07 -7.55 -0.66
CA ILE A 237 -2.13 -8.55 -0.57
C ILE A 237 -3.26 -7.93 0.26
N ILE A 238 -4.47 -7.98 -0.30
CA ILE A 238 -5.66 -7.49 0.36
C ILE A 238 -6.29 -8.65 1.12
N ASP A 239 -6.15 -8.61 2.44
CA ASP A 239 -6.78 -9.57 3.34
C ASP A 239 -8.25 -9.21 3.58
N VAL A 240 -9.05 -10.18 3.99
CA VAL A 240 -10.49 -9.98 4.19
C VAL A 240 -10.77 -9.69 5.65
N ILE A 241 -11.37 -8.55 5.93
CA ILE A 241 -12.04 -8.31 7.22
C ILE A 241 -13.53 -8.59 6.99
N SER A 242 -14.07 -9.56 7.73
CA SER A 242 -15.48 -9.95 7.64
C SER A 242 -16.40 -8.75 7.91
N ASP A 243 -17.36 -8.50 7.01
CA ASP A 243 -18.38 -7.47 7.20
C ASP A 243 -19.38 -7.82 8.32
N ASP A 244 -19.44 -9.08 8.74
CA ASP A 244 -20.35 -9.55 9.80
C ASP A 244 -19.66 -9.63 11.16
N THR A 245 -18.48 -10.26 11.24
CA THR A 245 -17.82 -10.58 12.52
C THR A 245 -16.57 -9.76 12.80
N PHE A 246 -16.08 -8.98 11.83
CA PHE A 246 -14.78 -8.29 11.88
C PHE A 246 -13.56 -9.21 12.08
N GLU A 247 -13.74 -10.51 11.84
CA GLU A 247 -12.66 -11.48 11.76
C GLU A 247 -11.69 -11.13 10.64
N TYR A 248 -10.39 -11.25 10.93
CA TYR A 248 -9.31 -11.01 9.98
C TYR A 248 -8.89 -12.33 9.33
N MET A 249 -9.07 -12.43 8.01
CA MET A 249 -8.75 -13.62 7.23
C MET A 249 -7.69 -13.29 6.18
N ALA A 250 -6.58 -14.03 6.20
CA ALA A 250 -5.48 -13.85 5.26
C ALA A 250 -5.95 -14.05 3.80
N GLY A 251 -5.55 -13.12 2.94
CA GLY A 251 -5.69 -13.22 1.50
C GLY A 251 -4.69 -14.21 0.90
N SER A 252 -4.91 -14.57 -0.36
CA SER A 252 -4.06 -15.49 -1.09
C SER A 252 -2.93 -14.75 -1.81
N ASP A 253 -1.69 -15.25 -1.67
CA ASP A 253 -0.53 -14.85 -2.48
C ASP A 253 -0.49 -15.55 -3.86
N MET A 254 -1.48 -16.40 -4.12
CA MET A 254 -1.65 -17.17 -5.34
C MET A 254 -2.77 -16.62 -6.23
N THR A 255 -3.19 -15.38 -6.01
CA THR A 255 -4.09 -14.65 -6.89
C THR A 255 -3.45 -13.40 -7.48
N TYR A 256 -3.91 -13.02 -8.67
CA TYR A 256 -3.55 -11.79 -9.35
C TYR A 256 -4.79 -11.14 -9.97
N GLY A 257 -4.72 -9.83 -10.23
CA GLY A 257 -5.82 -9.05 -10.75
C GLY A 257 -5.93 -9.15 -12.27
N GLY A 258 -7.15 -9.39 -12.74
CA GLY A 258 -7.52 -9.29 -14.15
C GLY A 258 -8.89 -8.63 -14.30
N PHE A 259 -9.47 -8.76 -15.49
CA PHE A 259 -10.78 -8.22 -15.80
C PHE A 259 -11.49 -9.12 -16.82
N ASN A 260 -12.81 -9.05 -16.86
CA ASN A 260 -13.59 -9.66 -17.93
C ASN A 260 -13.96 -8.62 -19.00
N TRP A 261 -14.50 -9.05 -20.14
CA TRP A 261 -14.88 -8.14 -21.23
C TRP A 261 -16.07 -7.19 -20.91
N LYS A 262 -16.68 -7.30 -19.71
CA LYS A 262 -17.58 -6.26 -19.17
C LYS A 262 -16.84 -5.13 -18.45
N LEU A 263 -15.51 -5.18 -18.44
CA LEU A 263 -14.62 -4.28 -17.68
C LEU A 263 -14.89 -4.32 -16.17
N ASN A 264 -15.21 -5.52 -15.65
CA ASN A 264 -15.27 -5.77 -14.22
C ASN A 264 -13.97 -6.41 -13.75
N PHE A 265 -13.39 -5.87 -12.69
CA PHE A 265 -12.25 -6.46 -12.01
C PHE A 265 -12.57 -7.87 -11.48
N ARG A 266 -11.60 -8.78 -11.58
CA ARG A 266 -11.68 -10.16 -11.09
C ARG A 266 -10.32 -10.63 -10.57
N TRP A 267 -10.36 -11.47 -9.55
CA TRP A 267 -9.19 -12.23 -9.11
C TRP A 267 -9.09 -13.53 -9.91
N TYR A 268 -7.90 -13.83 -10.40
CA TYR A 268 -7.58 -15.07 -11.08
C TYR A 268 -6.43 -15.79 -10.36
N PRO A 269 -6.25 -17.11 -10.52
CA PRO A 269 -5.08 -17.82 -10.03
C PRO A 269 -3.81 -17.36 -10.73
N VAL A 270 -2.70 -17.23 -10.00
CA VAL A 270 -1.40 -16.87 -10.60
C VAL A 270 -1.00 -17.89 -11.67
N PRO A 271 -0.69 -17.46 -12.92
CA PRO A 271 -0.37 -18.38 -14.00
C PRO A 271 1.02 -18.99 -13.82
N GLN A 272 1.22 -20.19 -14.37
CA GLN A 272 2.49 -20.93 -14.27
C GLN A 272 3.71 -20.09 -14.69
N ARG A 273 3.59 -19.27 -15.74
CA ARG A 273 4.65 -18.36 -16.19
C ARG A 273 5.19 -17.43 -15.10
N GLU A 274 4.33 -16.96 -14.19
CA GLU A 274 4.72 -16.11 -13.06
C GLU A 274 5.28 -16.92 -11.89
N MET A 275 4.88 -18.19 -11.75
CA MET A 275 5.53 -19.11 -10.81
C MET A 275 6.97 -19.41 -11.25
N ASP A 276 7.16 -19.68 -12.54
CA ASP A 276 8.46 -19.99 -13.14
C ASP A 276 9.41 -18.79 -13.07
N ARG A 277 8.93 -17.57 -13.37
CA ARG A 277 9.71 -16.33 -13.25
C ARG A 277 10.24 -16.13 -11.83
N ARG A 278 9.44 -16.47 -10.82
CA ARG A 278 9.80 -16.38 -9.40
C ARG A 278 10.65 -17.55 -8.91
N LYS A 279 10.88 -18.57 -9.75
CA LYS A 279 11.64 -19.79 -9.40
C LYS A 279 11.14 -20.47 -8.12
N GLY A 280 9.83 -20.42 -7.87
CA GLY A 280 9.20 -20.96 -6.67
C GLY A 280 9.28 -20.07 -5.42
N ASP A 281 9.97 -18.93 -5.44
CA ASP A 281 9.99 -18.00 -4.31
C ASP A 281 8.69 -17.17 -4.25
N ARG A 282 7.78 -17.60 -3.37
CA ARG A 282 6.48 -16.96 -3.14
C ARG A 282 6.59 -15.60 -2.44
N THR A 283 7.75 -15.26 -1.86
CA THR A 283 7.99 -13.97 -1.23
C THR A 283 8.33 -12.87 -2.24
N LEU A 284 8.54 -13.24 -3.51
CA LEU A 284 8.75 -12.28 -4.60
C LEU A 284 7.41 -11.73 -5.10
N PRO A 285 7.36 -10.43 -5.46
CA PRO A 285 6.15 -9.82 -5.99
C PRO A 285 5.61 -10.51 -7.24
N VAL A 286 4.29 -10.54 -7.36
CA VAL A 286 3.53 -11.05 -8.52
C VAL A 286 3.26 -9.90 -9.47
N ARG A 287 3.63 -10.02 -10.75
CA ARG A 287 3.20 -9.06 -11.77
C ARG A 287 1.71 -9.24 -12.04
N THR A 288 0.94 -8.16 -11.96
CA THR A 288 -0.52 -8.21 -12.09
C THR A 288 -0.99 -7.34 -13.26
N PRO A 289 -1.80 -7.88 -14.19
CA PRO A 289 -2.39 -7.09 -15.28
C PRO A 289 -3.20 -5.90 -14.79
N THR A 290 -3.96 -6.08 -13.71
CA THR A 290 -4.78 -5.02 -13.11
C THR A 290 -4.70 -5.05 -11.59
N MET A 291 -5.10 -3.95 -10.96
CA MET A 291 -5.28 -3.87 -9.50
C MET A 291 -6.75 -3.68 -9.12
N ALA A 292 -7.10 -4.06 -7.90
CA ALA A 292 -8.41 -3.75 -7.32
C ALA A 292 -8.62 -2.23 -7.21
N GLY A 293 -7.54 -1.47 -7.01
CA GLY A 293 -7.53 -0.01 -7.03
C GLY A 293 -7.74 0.64 -5.66
N GLY A 294 -8.34 -0.06 -4.68
CA GLY A 294 -8.52 0.45 -3.31
C GLY A 294 -7.20 0.82 -2.62
N LEU A 295 -6.25 -0.11 -2.66
CA LEU A 295 -5.00 -0.03 -1.90
C LEU A 295 -3.78 -0.19 -2.83
N PHE A 296 -2.94 0.84 -2.92
CA PHE A 296 -1.68 0.79 -3.67
C PHE A 296 -0.74 1.91 -3.26
N SER A 297 0.55 1.75 -3.56
CA SER A 297 1.57 2.78 -3.41
C SER A 297 2.22 3.09 -4.75
N ILE A 298 2.51 4.36 -4.99
CA ILE A 298 3.09 4.87 -6.22
C ILE A 298 4.04 6.03 -5.91
N ASP A 299 5.17 6.11 -6.63
CA ASP A 299 6.03 7.30 -6.59
C ASP A 299 5.23 8.54 -7.01
N ARG A 300 5.30 9.60 -6.21
CA ARG A 300 4.47 10.80 -6.40
C ARG A 300 4.72 11.45 -7.75
N ASP A 301 6.00 11.57 -8.13
CA ASP A 301 6.38 12.26 -9.35
C ASP A 301 6.00 11.39 -10.56
N TYR A 302 6.18 10.07 -10.47
CA TYR A 302 5.67 9.14 -11.48
C TYR A 302 4.14 9.19 -11.63
N PHE A 303 3.39 9.30 -10.53
CA PHE A 303 1.92 9.46 -10.59
C PHE A 303 1.52 10.71 -11.37
N GLN A 304 2.25 11.82 -11.22
CA GLN A 304 2.04 13.03 -12.03
C GLN A 304 2.45 12.84 -13.48
N GLU A 305 3.62 12.23 -13.73
CA GLU A 305 4.14 11.99 -15.09
C GLU A 305 3.19 11.16 -15.95
N ILE A 306 2.55 10.14 -15.38
CA ILE A 306 1.57 9.34 -16.12
C ILE A 306 0.23 10.07 -16.24
N GLY A 307 0.01 11.22 -15.60
CA GLY A 307 -1.24 11.98 -15.71
C GLY A 307 -2.29 11.65 -14.63
N THR A 308 -1.87 11.15 -13.47
CA THR A 308 -2.69 10.94 -12.26
C THR A 308 -3.87 10.00 -12.45
N TYR A 309 -5.12 10.47 -12.42
CA TYR A 309 -6.34 9.77 -12.84
C TYR A 309 -7.05 10.63 -13.89
N ASP A 310 -7.85 9.99 -14.75
CA ASP A 310 -8.74 10.72 -15.66
C ASP A 310 -9.80 11.53 -14.87
N ALA A 311 -9.62 12.85 -14.81
CA ALA A 311 -10.54 13.77 -14.13
C ALA A 311 -11.95 13.81 -14.74
N GLY A 312 -12.12 13.28 -15.96
CA GLY A 312 -13.41 13.12 -16.63
C GLY A 312 -14.22 11.90 -16.16
N MET A 313 -13.64 11.03 -15.34
CA MET A 313 -14.37 9.96 -14.66
C MET A 313 -15.15 10.50 -13.44
N ASP A 314 -16.34 9.95 -13.23
CA ASP A 314 -17.23 10.39 -12.15
C ASP A 314 -17.36 9.32 -11.06
N ILE A 315 -17.44 9.78 -9.81
CA ILE A 315 -17.71 9.00 -8.59
C ILE A 315 -16.74 7.85 -8.37
N TRP A 316 -16.98 6.71 -9.02
CA TRP A 316 -16.29 5.45 -8.81
C TRP A 316 -16.56 4.49 -9.97
N GLY A 317 -15.59 3.62 -10.26
CA GLY A 317 -15.70 2.53 -11.21
C GLY A 317 -14.88 2.78 -12.47
N GLY A 318 -14.10 1.78 -12.88
CA GLY A 318 -13.27 1.80 -14.09
C GLY A 318 -11.90 2.46 -13.89
N GLU A 319 -11.72 3.30 -12.87
CA GLU A 319 -10.47 4.03 -12.64
C GLU A 319 -9.30 3.09 -12.34
N ASN A 320 -9.57 1.97 -11.67
CA ASN A 320 -8.57 0.98 -11.33
C ASN A 320 -8.06 0.23 -12.58
N LEU A 321 -8.93 -0.02 -13.56
CA LEU A 321 -8.55 -0.62 -14.83
C LEU A 321 -7.83 0.39 -15.73
N GLU A 322 -8.34 1.62 -15.82
CA GLU A 322 -7.74 2.72 -16.58
C GLU A 322 -6.28 2.93 -16.19
N ILE A 323 -6.00 3.12 -14.89
CA ILE A 323 -4.63 3.35 -14.43
C ILE A 323 -3.76 2.10 -14.60
N SER A 324 -4.32 0.90 -14.46
CA SER A 324 -3.58 -0.35 -14.71
C SER A 324 -3.11 -0.45 -16.16
N PHE A 325 -4.01 -0.15 -17.11
CA PHE A 325 -3.71 -0.16 -18.54
C PHE A 325 -2.65 0.89 -18.87
N ARG A 326 -2.83 2.10 -18.35
CA ARG A 326 -1.89 3.20 -18.51
C ARG A 326 -0.50 2.87 -17.97
N ILE A 327 -0.38 2.31 -16.76
CA ILE A 327 0.91 1.93 -16.18
C ILE A 327 1.65 0.97 -17.11
N TRP A 328 1.00 -0.11 -17.54
CA TRP A 328 1.62 -1.10 -18.42
C TRP A 328 1.95 -0.56 -19.81
N GLN A 329 1.02 0.14 -20.44
CA GLN A 329 1.17 0.64 -21.82
C GLN A 329 2.14 1.84 -21.92
N CYS A 330 2.35 2.56 -20.81
CA CYS A 330 3.32 3.66 -20.73
C CYS A 330 4.67 3.24 -20.11
N GLY A 331 4.94 1.93 -20.03
CA GLY A 331 6.27 1.39 -19.69
C GLY A 331 6.60 1.33 -18.19
N GLY A 332 5.60 1.40 -17.32
CA GLY A 332 5.71 1.04 -15.91
C GLY A 332 5.40 -0.42 -15.64
N THR A 333 5.42 -0.80 -14.35
CA THR A 333 5.11 -2.16 -13.90
C THR A 333 4.08 -2.11 -12.79
N LEU A 334 3.15 -3.07 -12.75
CA LEU A 334 2.19 -3.22 -11.65
C LEU A 334 2.41 -4.56 -10.93
N GLU A 335 2.67 -4.50 -9.63
CA GLU A 335 3.04 -5.66 -8.82
C GLU A 335 2.19 -5.80 -7.55
N ILE A 336 1.86 -7.04 -7.17
CA ILE A 336 1.36 -7.38 -5.82
C ILE A 336 2.55 -7.84 -4.99
N VAL A 337 2.85 -7.13 -3.91
CA VAL A 337 3.99 -7.41 -3.03
C VAL A 337 3.54 -8.38 -1.96
N THR A 338 3.91 -9.66 -2.10
CA THR A 338 3.39 -10.77 -1.29
C THR A 338 3.79 -10.75 0.19
N CYS A 339 4.77 -9.93 0.57
CA CYS A 339 5.14 -9.73 1.97
C CYS A 339 4.38 -8.57 2.65
N SER A 340 3.60 -7.80 1.89
CA SER A 340 2.79 -6.70 2.40
C SER A 340 1.33 -7.10 2.47
N HIS A 341 0.71 -6.99 3.64
CA HIS A 341 -0.67 -7.38 3.89
C HIS A 341 -1.46 -6.24 4.52
N VAL A 342 -2.64 -5.98 3.97
CA VAL A 342 -3.58 -5.00 4.52
C VAL A 342 -4.98 -5.59 4.46
N GLY A 343 -5.66 -5.67 5.61
CA GLY A 343 -7.05 -6.08 5.69
C GLY A 343 -7.98 -5.00 5.17
N HIS A 344 -9.06 -5.41 4.52
CA HIS A 344 -10.10 -4.54 4.00
C HIS A 344 -11.48 -5.13 4.31
N VAL A 345 -12.41 -4.29 4.77
CA VAL A 345 -13.81 -4.71 5.01
C VAL A 345 -14.55 -4.83 3.67
N PHE A 346 -14.76 -6.06 3.19
CA PHE A 346 -15.48 -6.30 1.94
C PHE A 346 -17.00 -6.27 2.14
N ARG A 347 -17.64 -5.24 1.61
CA ARG A 347 -19.10 -5.07 1.68
C ARG A 347 -19.79 -5.81 0.55
N LYS A 348 -20.95 -6.40 0.82
CA LYS A 348 -21.83 -7.00 -0.21
C LYS A 348 -22.56 -5.95 -1.05
N ALA A 349 -22.80 -4.77 -0.47
CA ALA A 349 -23.48 -3.65 -1.13
C ALA A 349 -22.80 -2.32 -0.79
N THR A 350 -22.87 -1.37 -1.72
CA THR A 350 -22.38 0.00 -1.51
C THR A 350 -23.41 0.79 -0.70
N PRO A 351 -23.04 1.42 0.44
CA PRO A 351 -23.94 2.32 1.19
C PRO A 351 -24.09 3.70 0.54
N TYR A 352 -23.34 3.98 -0.54
CA TYR A 352 -23.24 5.31 -1.11
C TYR A 352 -24.28 5.57 -2.20
N THR A 353 -24.71 6.82 -2.30
CA THR A 353 -25.62 7.28 -3.36
C THR A 353 -24.87 7.48 -4.68
N PHE A 354 -25.52 7.20 -5.81
CA PHE A 354 -24.98 7.47 -7.14
C PHE A 354 -25.97 8.37 -7.88
N PRO A 355 -25.81 9.71 -7.85
CA PRO A 355 -26.64 10.63 -8.64
C PRO A 355 -26.61 10.26 -10.12
N GLY A 356 -27.75 9.89 -10.72
CA GLY A 356 -27.83 9.38 -12.10
C GLY A 356 -27.72 7.86 -12.26
N GLY A 357 -27.49 7.13 -11.17
CA GLY A 357 -27.48 5.66 -11.14
C GLY A 357 -26.11 5.04 -11.42
N THR A 358 -25.82 3.97 -10.69
CA THR A 358 -24.53 3.27 -10.73
C THR A 358 -24.17 2.78 -12.13
N GLY A 359 -25.13 2.21 -12.88
CA GLY A 359 -24.88 1.67 -14.21
C GLY A 359 -24.45 2.72 -15.23
N GLN A 360 -25.09 3.89 -15.24
CA GLN A 360 -24.77 4.96 -16.19
C GLN A 360 -23.36 5.53 -15.94
N ILE A 361 -23.03 5.78 -14.67
CA ILE A 361 -21.71 6.30 -14.27
C ILE A 361 -20.60 5.31 -14.61
N ILE A 362 -20.74 4.04 -14.20
CA ILE A 362 -19.72 3.02 -14.47
C ILE A 362 -19.56 2.80 -15.97
N ASN A 363 -20.66 2.73 -16.75
CA ASN A 363 -20.57 2.57 -18.19
C ASN A 363 -19.92 3.78 -18.88
N LYS A 364 -20.18 5.01 -18.42
CA LYS A 364 -19.50 6.21 -18.90
C LYS A 364 -17.98 6.11 -18.66
N ASN A 365 -17.57 5.78 -17.44
CA ASN A 365 -16.14 5.65 -17.11
C ASN A 365 -15.48 4.52 -17.92
N ASN A 366 -16.16 3.38 -18.04
CA ASN A 366 -15.71 2.24 -18.83
C ASN A 366 -15.60 2.57 -20.33
N ARG A 367 -16.51 3.39 -20.88
CA ARG A 367 -16.37 3.91 -22.25
C ARG A 367 -15.11 4.75 -22.41
N ARG A 368 -14.85 5.67 -21.48
CA ARG A 368 -13.65 6.52 -21.52
C ARG A 368 -12.37 5.69 -21.51
N LEU A 369 -12.26 4.71 -20.62
CA LEU A 369 -11.08 3.85 -20.58
C LEU A 369 -10.95 2.99 -21.84
N ALA A 370 -12.06 2.47 -22.38
CA ALA A 370 -12.04 1.62 -23.56
C ALA A 370 -11.65 2.39 -24.83
N GLU A 371 -12.15 3.63 -24.99
CA GLU A 371 -11.80 4.47 -26.14
C GLU A 371 -10.33 4.87 -26.17
N VAL A 372 -9.68 5.01 -25.02
CA VAL A 372 -8.29 5.46 -24.93
C VAL A 372 -7.30 4.29 -24.94
N TRP A 373 -7.61 3.19 -24.25
CA TRP A 373 -6.60 2.18 -23.89
C TRP A 373 -6.80 0.80 -24.49
N MET A 374 -7.90 0.55 -25.19
CA MET A 374 -8.26 -0.80 -25.65
C MET A 374 -8.22 -0.98 -27.17
N ASP A 375 -7.88 0.04 -27.96
CA ASP A 375 -7.78 -0.05 -29.42
C ASP A 375 -8.95 -0.83 -30.06
N GLU A 376 -8.70 -1.86 -30.86
CA GLU A 376 -9.72 -2.74 -31.44
C GLU A 376 -10.44 -3.63 -30.42
N PHE A 377 -9.84 -3.89 -29.25
CA PHE A 377 -10.43 -4.72 -28.20
C PHE A 377 -11.64 -4.08 -27.52
N LYS A 378 -11.83 -2.75 -27.67
CA LYS A 378 -13.05 -2.07 -27.20
C LYS A 378 -14.33 -2.64 -27.83
N ASN A 379 -14.22 -3.27 -29.01
CA ASN A 379 -15.35 -3.93 -29.67
C ASN A 379 -15.93 -5.07 -28.81
N PHE A 380 -15.11 -5.82 -28.07
CA PHE A 380 -15.60 -6.86 -27.15
C PHE A 380 -16.44 -6.26 -26.03
N PHE A 381 -16.03 -5.11 -25.50
CA PHE A 381 -16.81 -4.38 -24.49
C PHE A 381 -18.15 -3.90 -25.07
N TYR A 382 -18.15 -3.30 -26.26
CA TYR A 382 -19.38 -2.79 -26.88
C TYR A 382 -20.36 -3.87 -27.34
N ILE A 383 -19.89 -5.05 -27.73
CA ILE A 383 -20.77 -6.19 -28.02
C ILE A 383 -21.56 -6.60 -26.77
N ILE A 384 -20.91 -6.58 -25.60
CA ILE A 384 -21.51 -7.04 -24.35
C ILE A 384 -22.31 -5.93 -23.65
N SER A 385 -21.87 -4.68 -23.81
CA SER A 385 -22.43 -3.47 -23.22
C SER A 385 -22.74 -2.45 -24.33
N PRO A 386 -23.82 -2.66 -25.12
CA PRO A 386 -24.15 -1.79 -26.25
C PRO A 386 -24.71 -0.41 -25.85
N GLY A 387 -25.04 -0.21 -24.57
CA GLY A 387 -25.70 0.97 -24.01
C GLY A 387 -24.79 2.19 -23.89
#